data_AF-A0A7Y8X6Y6-F1
#
_entry.id   AF-A0A7Y8X6Y6-F1
#
_cell.length_a   1.000
_cell.length_b   1.000
_cell.length_c   1.000
_cell.angle_alpha   90.00
_cell.angle_beta   90.00
_cell.angle_gamma   90.00
#
_symmetry.space_group_name_H-M   'P 1'
#
loop_
_entity.id
_entity.type
_entity.pdbx_description
1 polymer ?
#
loop_
_entity_poly.entity_id
_entity_poly.type
_entity_poly.pdbx_seq_one_letter_code
_entity_poly.pdbx_strand_id
1 'polypeptide(L)'
;MPVPHARRAAPLLLAAVLAAAAVGLGPATAPAEAATVPVGAGSHSDTRPAGTSGPTTNTGAPVTPKVTPAAAGKPVPTNDWWSSLAFQRYGDNPYSTPMYGHPLTYQAVAGGLEVGHPTGPAVVGDGRQYEFAHQRDLTVGLTGLDSPDTKADSWSDWTVTPYWSDGTRTLRTTIGHGIPFVYAQGSGGDARISAAATPAVFADQGNVLGITVAGHHYALFAPTGADWNVSGTTISAALGGRNYFSVAVLPSPEALATYRKYAFSFVTGSRVDWSAAGGTVRATYTLTTEPKEGTERGTLQALYRHQWLHTADPLTSYTYVSPRGTMKVREGAAFTTTQKTAPVLPA
;
A
#
# COMPACT_ATOMS: atom_id res chain seq x y z
N MET A 1 48.35 61.20 71.30
CA MET A 1 48.52 60.01 70.44
C MET A 1 47.15 59.61 69.92
N PRO A 2 47.03 59.32 68.61
CA PRO A 2 46.05 59.95 67.73
C PRO A 2 44.85 59.03 67.41
N VAL A 3 43.58 59.49 67.38
CA VAL A 3 42.82 60.14 66.27
C VAL A 3 42.92 59.43 64.90
N PRO A 4 42.01 59.64 63.91
CA PRO A 4 40.53 59.67 63.79
C PRO A 4 40.04 58.71 62.64
N HIS A 5 38.77 58.55 62.25
CA HIS A 5 37.94 59.41 61.37
C HIS A 5 36.56 58.71 61.16
N ALA A 6 35.38 59.32 61.36
CA ALA A 6 34.73 60.35 60.53
C ALA A 6 34.44 59.85 59.09
N ARG A 7 33.27 59.97 58.45
CA ARG A 7 32.02 60.76 58.57
C ARG A 7 31.02 60.12 57.56
N ARG A 8 29.70 60.01 57.85
CA ARG A 8 28.59 60.92 57.45
C ARG A 8 28.58 61.26 55.94
N ALA A 9 27.48 61.32 55.20
CA ALA A 9 26.05 61.15 55.45
C ALA A 9 25.27 61.33 54.13
N ALA A 10 24.08 60.72 54.02
CA ALA A 10 22.82 61.22 53.41
C ALA A 10 22.81 61.63 51.90
N PRO A 11 21.65 61.67 51.18
CA PRO A 11 20.29 61.86 51.72
C PRO A 11 19.11 61.11 51.03
N LEU A 12 17.98 61.22 51.75
CA LEU A 12 16.56 61.33 51.37
C LEU A 12 16.05 60.98 49.95
N LEU A 13 15.04 60.10 49.96
CA LEU A 13 13.67 60.26 49.42
C LEU A 13 13.44 61.27 48.28
N LEU A 14 12.96 60.77 47.15
CA LEU A 14 11.80 61.37 46.45
C LEU A 14 11.04 60.31 45.65
N ALA A 15 9.71 60.30 45.83
CA ALA A 15 8.76 59.41 45.19
C ALA A 15 8.40 59.88 43.77
N ALA A 16 8.09 58.93 42.88
CA ALA A 16 7.23 59.17 41.73
C ALA A 16 6.42 57.90 41.43
N VAL A 17 5.12 57.99 41.72
CA VAL A 17 4.06 57.06 41.28
C VAL A 17 3.91 57.19 39.78
N LEU A 18 3.80 56.09 39.01
CA LEU A 18 2.98 56.10 37.79
C LEU A 18 2.57 54.67 37.35
N ALA A 19 1.24 54.47 37.36
CA ALA A 19 0.42 53.62 36.49
C ALA A 19 0.69 52.11 36.42
N ALA A 20 -0.16 51.37 37.14
CA ALA A 20 -0.56 50.02 36.79
C ALA A 20 -1.29 50.02 35.43
N ALA A 21 -0.67 49.41 34.42
CA ALA A 21 -1.39 48.81 33.29
C ALA A 21 -1.43 47.31 33.52
N ALA A 22 -2.51 46.84 34.17
CA ALA A 22 -2.83 45.43 34.24
C ALA A 22 -3.26 44.95 32.84
N VAL A 23 -2.29 44.59 32.00
CA VAL A 23 -2.55 43.71 30.87
C VAL A 23 -2.62 42.31 31.45
N GLY A 24 -3.82 41.72 31.41
CA GLY A 24 -4.05 40.34 31.79
C GLY A 24 -3.22 39.40 30.94
N LEU A 25 -2.03 39.05 31.42
CA LEU A 25 -1.32 37.87 30.99
C LEU A 25 -2.02 36.70 31.70
N GLY A 26 -2.98 36.07 31.01
CA GLY A 26 -3.31 34.67 31.31
C GLY A 26 -2.02 33.84 31.31
N PRO A 27 -1.97 32.70 32.03
CA PRO A 27 -0.75 31.90 32.10
C PRO A 27 -0.23 31.67 30.69
N ALA A 28 0.95 32.22 30.40
CA ALA A 28 1.64 31.94 29.16
C ALA A 28 1.86 30.43 29.15
N THR A 29 1.19 29.73 28.23
CA THR A 29 1.48 28.34 27.95
C THR A 29 2.94 28.28 27.60
N ALA A 30 3.76 27.73 28.49
CA ALA A 30 5.16 27.48 28.22
C ALA A 30 5.26 26.70 26.90
N PRO A 31 6.19 27.05 26.00
CA PRO A 31 6.40 26.26 24.79
C PRO A 31 6.66 24.82 25.23
N ALA A 32 5.97 23.86 24.58
CA ALA A 32 6.20 22.46 24.85
C ALA A 32 7.69 22.16 24.58
N GLU A 33 8.47 21.93 25.63
CA GLU A 33 9.84 21.45 25.48
C GLU A 33 9.81 20.03 24.90
N ALA A 34 10.74 19.77 23.99
CA ALA A 34 11.02 18.45 23.46
C ALA A 34 11.13 17.43 24.60
N ALA A 35 10.29 16.39 24.62
CA ALA A 35 10.49 15.35 25.62
C ALA A 35 11.75 14.57 25.24
N THR A 36 12.70 14.53 26.17
CA THR A 36 13.85 13.65 26.05
C THR A 36 13.38 12.28 26.51
N VAL A 37 13.18 11.36 25.57
CA VAL A 37 12.70 10.00 25.85
C VAL A 37 13.90 9.12 26.20
N PRO A 38 14.09 8.73 27.47
CA PRO A 38 15.27 7.98 27.90
C PRO A 38 15.26 6.55 27.37
N VAL A 39 16.44 6.06 26.95
CA VAL A 39 16.68 4.68 26.50
C VAL A 39 18.03 4.22 27.05
N GLY A 40 18.01 3.48 28.17
CA GLY A 40 19.23 3.11 28.88
C GLY A 40 19.99 4.35 29.37
N ALA A 41 21.28 4.43 29.05
CA ALA A 41 22.12 5.61 29.34
C ALA A 41 21.96 6.76 28.31
N GLY A 42 21.19 6.54 27.24
CA GLY A 42 20.95 7.52 26.18
C GLY A 42 19.51 8.03 26.16
N SER A 43 19.17 8.78 25.11
CA SER A 43 17.81 9.25 24.86
C SER A 43 17.59 9.59 23.39
N HIS A 44 16.32 9.79 23.01
CA HIS A 44 15.95 10.41 21.74
C HIS A 44 14.94 11.54 21.98
N SER A 45 14.81 12.43 21.00
CA SER A 45 13.77 13.47 21.03
C SER A 45 12.51 12.98 20.33
N ASP A 46 11.35 13.31 20.89
CA ASP A 46 10.04 13.13 20.26
C ASP A 46 9.60 14.35 19.41
N THR A 47 10.43 15.40 19.39
CA THR A 47 10.23 16.58 18.54
C THR A 47 11.38 16.70 17.54
N ARG A 48 11.06 17.29 16.39
CA ARG A 48 12.06 17.60 15.38
C ARG A 48 12.93 18.76 15.88
N PRO A 49 14.27 18.63 15.92
CA PRO A 49 15.16 19.73 16.27
C PRO A 49 14.97 20.96 15.36
N ALA A 50 15.02 22.15 15.95
CA ALA A 50 14.89 23.40 15.21
C ALA A 50 15.93 23.51 14.08
N GLY A 51 15.52 24.05 12.92
CA GLY A 51 16.39 24.20 11.75
C GLY A 51 16.59 22.93 10.91
N THR A 52 15.93 21.82 11.24
CA THR A 52 15.99 20.57 10.46
C THR A 52 14.74 20.38 9.60
N SER A 53 14.90 19.70 8.45
CA SER A 53 13.79 19.38 7.54
C SER A 53 13.26 17.97 7.75
N GLY A 54 11.97 17.80 7.53
CA GLY A 54 11.33 16.49 7.44
C GLY A 54 11.40 15.87 6.06
N PRO A 55 10.68 14.76 5.86
CA PRO A 55 10.42 14.25 4.53
C PRO A 55 9.84 15.35 3.64
N THR A 56 10.32 15.43 2.40
CA THR A 56 9.82 16.37 1.40
C THR A 56 9.57 15.68 0.06
N THR A 57 8.80 16.34 -0.81
CA THR A 57 8.74 16.02 -2.24
C THR A 57 10.09 16.24 -2.92
N ASN A 58 10.18 15.88 -4.20
CA ASN A 58 11.33 16.16 -5.07
C ASN A 58 11.61 17.67 -5.27
N THR A 59 10.68 18.54 -4.89
CA THR A 59 10.80 20.01 -4.95
C THR A 59 10.94 20.66 -3.57
N GLY A 60 11.09 19.87 -2.50
CA GLY A 60 11.33 20.39 -1.15
C GLY A 60 10.06 20.74 -0.36
N ALA A 61 8.86 20.48 -0.88
CA ALA A 61 7.62 20.68 -0.13
C ALA A 61 7.49 19.62 0.97
N PRO A 62 7.17 19.96 2.23
CA PRO A 62 7.00 18.98 3.30
C PRO A 62 5.93 17.94 2.96
N VAL A 63 6.19 16.66 3.28
CA VAL A 63 5.23 15.58 3.07
C VAL A 63 4.98 14.81 4.37
N THR A 64 3.72 14.48 4.58
CA THR A 64 3.27 13.54 5.60
C THR A 64 2.66 12.32 4.92
N PRO A 65 2.69 11.13 5.54
CA PRO A 65 2.05 9.95 4.99
C PRO A 65 0.56 10.20 4.69
N LYS A 66 0.14 9.87 3.47
CA LYS A 66 -1.25 9.89 3.03
C LYS A 66 -1.95 8.64 3.52
N VAL A 67 -2.57 8.73 4.69
CA VAL A 67 -3.31 7.62 5.33
C VAL A 67 -4.75 8.01 5.61
N THR A 68 -5.63 7.02 5.64
CA THR A 68 -7.02 7.24 6.08
C THR A 68 -7.10 7.25 7.62
N PRO A 69 -8.21 7.74 8.22
CA PRO A 69 -8.42 7.64 9.66
C PRO A 69 -8.39 6.20 10.21
N ALA A 70 -8.68 5.19 9.38
CA ALA A 70 -8.62 3.77 9.78
C ALA A 70 -7.17 3.28 10.08
N ALA A 71 -6.18 4.01 9.56
CA ALA A 71 -4.76 3.78 9.79
C ALA A 71 -4.16 4.67 10.89
N ALA A 72 -4.98 5.49 11.57
CA ALA A 72 -4.51 6.37 12.64
C ALA A 72 -3.76 5.61 13.73
N GLY A 73 -2.62 6.15 14.16
CA GLY A 73 -1.78 5.56 15.20
C GLY A 73 -0.95 4.34 14.78
N LYS A 74 -1.10 3.83 13.55
CA LYS A 74 -0.27 2.74 13.03
C LYS A 74 1.00 3.31 12.41
N PRO A 75 2.21 2.86 12.79
CA PRO A 75 3.44 3.23 12.11
C PRO A 75 3.35 2.86 10.62
N VAL A 76 3.57 3.85 9.76
CA VAL A 76 3.50 3.66 8.30
C VAL A 76 4.81 3.05 7.82
N PRO A 77 4.79 1.88 7.14
CA PRO A 77 5.98 1.28 6.56
C PRO A 77 6.67 2.20 5.56
N THR A 78 7.99 2.13 5.54
CA THR A 78 8.86 2.83 4.59
C THR A 78 9.72 1.80 3.87
N ASN A 79 10.37 2.19 2.76
CA ASN A 79 11.23 1.29 1.97
C ASN A 79 10.48 0.04 1.45
N ASP A 80 9.19 0.20 1.19
CA ASP A 80 8.31 -0.88 0.76
C ASP A 80 7.91 -0.69 -0.71
N TRP A 81 7.51 -1.77 -1.38
CA TRP A 81 7.17 -1.79 -2.81
C TRP A 81 5.99 -0.88 -3.18
N TRP A 82 5.18 -0.50 -2.18
CA TRP A 82 4.03 0.37 -2.29
C TRP A 82 4.24 1.75 -1.63
N SER A 83 5.44 2.08 -1.15
CA SER A 83 5.69 3.32 -0.40
C SER A 83 5.25 4.59 -1.13
N SER A 84 5.26 4.63 -2.47
CA SER A 84 4.76 5.77 -3.24
C SER A 84 3.27 6.09 -3.03
N LEU A 85 2.48 5.11 -2.59
CA LEU A 85 1.07 5.31 -2.24
C LEU A 85 0.93 6.21 -1.01
N ALA A 86 1.74 5.97 0.02
CA ALA A 86 1.70 6.73 1.28
C ALA A 86 2.55 8.00 1.20
N PHE A 87 3.69 7.97 0.50
CA PHE A 87 4.65 9.06 0.46
C PHE A 87 4.70 9.69 -0.93
N GLN A 88 4.15 10.90 -1.04
CA GLN A 88 4.13 11.63 -2.29
C GLN A 88 5.53 12.17 -2.63
N ARG A 89 6.09 11.67 -3.74
CA ARG A 89 7.37 12.16 -4.28
C ARG A 89 7.21 13.39 -5.16
N TYR A 90 6.20 13.39 -6.02
CA TYR A 90 5.97 14.43 -7.03
C TYR A 90 4.73 15.26 -6.66
N GLY A 91 4.88 16.59 -6.52
CA GLY A 91 3.82 17.47 -6.01
C GLY A 91 2.56 17.53 -6.88
N ASP A 92 2.70 17.24 -8.17
CA ASP A 92 1.66 17.18 -9.20
C ASP A 92 0.98 15.79 -9.31
N ASN A 93 1.49 14.76 -8.59
CA ASN A 93 0.89 13.44 -8.55
C ASN A 93 0.40 13.10 -7.12
N PRO A 94 -0.89 13.34 -6.80
CA PRO A 94 -1.47 13.04 -5.50
C PRO A 94 -1.82 11.55 -5.29
N TYR A 95 -1.45 10.66 -6.22
CA TYR A 95 -1.81 9.24 -6.21
C TYR A 95 -0.61 8.34 -5.86
N SER A 96 -0.15 7.48 -6.77
CA SER A 96 1.09 6.71 -6.61
C SER A 96 1.96 6.82 -7.87
N THR A 97 3.22 6.39 -7.76
CA THR A 97 4.01 5.96 -8.92
C THR A 97 3.76 4.46 -9.17
N PRO A 98 4.30 3.86 -10.25
CA PRO A 98 4.19 2.42 -10.45
C PRO A 98 4.66 1.60 -9.24
N MET A 99 3.85 0.63 -8.84
CA MET A 99 4.08 -0.32 -7.76
C MET A 99 4.11 -1.74 -8.33
N TYR A 100 5.09 -2.55 -7.95
CA TYR A 100 5.38 -3.82 -8.62
C TYR A 100 5.07 -5.01 -7.73
N GLY A 101 3.80 -5.43 -7.69
CA GLY A 101 3.35 -6.48 -6.80
C GLY A 101 3.29 -7.90 -7.37
N HIS A 102 4.10 -8.19 -8.40
CA HIS A 102 4.04 -9.34 -9.32
C HIS A 102 3.16 -10.54 -8.94
N PRO A 103 2.37 -11.10 -9.88
CA PRO A 103 2.50 -10.91 -11.34
C PRO A 103 1.96 -9.57 -11.85
N LEU A 104 1.13 -8.90 -11.04
CA LEU A 104 0.54 -7.62 -11.39
C LEU A 104 1.47 -6.44 -11.04
N THR A 105 1.31 -5.37 -11.81
CA THR A 105 1.84 -4.03 -11.55
C THR A 105 0.67 -3.07 -11.40
N TYR A 106 0.86 -2.01 -10.62
CA TYR A 106 -0.22 -1.14 -10.22
C TYR A 106 0.19 0.33 -10.28
N GLN A 107 -0.76 1.21 -10.57
CA GLN A 107 -0.60 2.65 -10.35
C GLN A 107 -1.94 3.26 -9.95
N ALA A 108 -1.97 3.98 -8.83
CA ALA A 108 -3.17 4.69 -8.43
C ALA A 108 -3.36 5.94 -9.31
N VAL A 109 -4.60 6.18 -9.74
CA VAL A 109 -5.04 7.35 -10.51
C VAL A 109 -6.39 7.84 -10.00
N ALA A 110 -6.89 8.97 -10.50
CA ALA A 110 -8.16 9.57 -10.05
C ALA A 110 -9.35 8.59 -10.07
N GLY A 111 -9.46 7.81 -11.15
CA GLY A 111 -10.56 6.88 -11.38
C GLY A 111 -10.40 5.49 -10.75
N GLY A 112 -9.33 5.25 -9.97
CA GLY A 112 -9.09 3.98 -9.29
C GLY A 112 -7.68 3.44 -9.49
N LEU A 113 -7.55 2.12 -9.62
CA LEU A 113 -6.26 1.43 -9.70
C LEU A 113 -5.99 0.98 -11.14
N GLU A 114 -4.97 1.55 -11.78
CA GLU A 114 -4.39 0.96 -12.99
C GLU A 114 -3.73 -0.38 -12.63
N VAL A 115 -3.95 -1.39 -13.46
CA VAL A 115 -3.44 -2.75 -13.34
C VAL A 115 -2.81 -3.14 -14.67
N GLY A 116 -1.64 -3.74 -14.60
CA GLY A 116 -0.91 -4.25 -15.76
C GLY A 116 -0.19 -5.56 -15.45
N HIS A 117 0.09 -6.36 -16.47
CA HIS A 117 0.90 -7.57 -16.35
C HIS A 117 2.05 -7.59 -17.37
N PRO A 118 3.10 -6.75 -17.23
CA PRO A 118 4.19 -6.76 -18.19
C PRO A 118 4.88 -8.13 -18.19
N THR A 119 4.86 -8.80 -19.35
CA THR A 119 5.44 -10.13 -19.57
C THR A 119 6.69 -10.08 -20.45
N GLY A 120 6.88 -8.97 -21.17
CA GLY A 120 8.03 -8.71 -22.02
C GLY A 120 8.89 -7.58 -21.45
N PRO A 121 10.21 -7.67 -21.62
CA PRO A 121 11.10 -6.60 -21.22
C PRO A 121 11.35 -5.55 -22.30
N ALA A 122 11.73 -4.36 -21.84
CA ALA A 122 12.43 -3.38 -22.64
C ALA A 122 13.92 -3.39 -22.31
N VAL A 123 14.77 -3.40 -23.33
CA VAL A 123 16.21 -3.16 -23.19
C VAL A 123 16.47 -1.69 -23.47
N VAL A 124 16.92 -0.95 -22.45
CA VAL A 124 17.06 0.52 -22.48
C VAL A 124 18.46 0.95 -22.03
N GLY A 125 18.75 2.26 -22.10
CA GLY A 125 20.04 2.84 -21.69
C GLY A 125 21.23 2.32 -22.51
N ASP A 126 21.06 2.24 -23.83
CA ASP A 126 21.98 1.63 -24.80
C ASP A 126 22.36 0.17 -24.46
N GLY A 127 21.39 -0.63 -23.99
CA GLY A 127 21.62 -2.04 -23.72
C GLY A 127 22.14 -2.37 -22.33
N ARG A 128 22.17 -1.39 -21.40
CA ARG A 128 22.69 -1.58 -20.04
C ARG A 128 21.62 -1.85 -19.00
N GLN A 129 20.36 -1.62 -19.34
CA GLN A 129 19.23 -1.75 -18.45
C GLN A 129 18.19 -2.65 -19.10
N TYR A 130 17.51 -3.41 -18.25
CA TYR A 130 16.44 -4.28 -18.65
C TYR A 130 15.27 -4.04 -17.71
N GLU A 131 14.15 -3.63 -18.28
CA GLU A 131 13.02 -3.09 -17.54
C GLU A 131 11.73 -3.81 -17.91
N PHE A 132 10.92 -4.05 -16.90
CA PHE A 132 9.52 -4.43 -17.06
C PHE A 132 8.70 -3.21 -16.64
N ALA A 133 8.48 -2.27 -17.55
CA ALA A 133 7.74 -1.05 -17.22
C ALA A 133 6.25 -1.36 -16.97
N HIS A 134 5.65 -0.71 -16.00
CA HIS A 134 4.20 -0.72 -15.84
C HIS A 134 3.54 -0.21 -17.13
N GLN A 135 2.60 -1.00 -17.63
CA GLN A 135 1.70 -0.63 -18.71
C GLN A 135 0.29 -0.93 -18.23
N ARG A 136 -0.59 0.07 -18.26
CA ARG A 136 -1.99 -0.13 -17.89
C ARG A 136 -2.66 -1.03 -18.93
N ASP A 137 -3.13 -2.18 -18.48
CA ASP A 137 -4.07 -3.03 -19.22
C ASP A 137 -5.52 -2.67 -18.85
N LEU A 138 -5.76 -2.44 -17.55
CA LEU A 138 -7.07 -2.13 -16.98
C LEU A 138 -6.97 -0.98 -15.97
N THR A 139 -8.03 -0.18 -15.81
CA THR A 139 -8.27 0.62 -14.60
C THR A 139 -9.45 0.03 -13.84
N VAL A 140 -9.21 -0.44 -12.62
CA VAL A 140 -10.21 -0.99 -11.70
C VAL A 140 -10.80 0.15 -10.87
N GLY A 141 -12.08 0.45 -11.08
CA GLY A 141 -12.73 1.62 -10.49
C GLY A 141 -14.24 1.45 -10.28
N LEU A 142 -14.90 2.59 -10.04
CA LEU A 142 -16.35 2.70 -10.02
C LEU A 142 -16.84 3.69 -11.07
N THR A 143 -18.08 3.53 -11.54
CA THR A 143 -18.70 4.49 -12.46
C THR A 143 -18.72 5.88 -11.82
N GLY A 144 -18.09 6.83 -12.52
CA GLY A 144 -17.98 8.22 -12.12
C GLY A 144 -16.83 8.56 -11.17
N LEU A 145 -16.10 7.57 -10.62
CA LEU A 145 -15.01 7.80 -9.65
C LEU A 145 -14.01 8.81 -10.17
N ASP A 146 -13.82 9.89 -9.41
CA ASP A 146 -12.86 10.95 -9.71
C ASP A 146 -12.31 11.53 -8.41
N SER A 147 -11.44 10.74 -7.77
CA SER A 147 -10.88 11.11 -6.46
C SER A 147 -9.70 12.08 -6.63
N PRO A 148 -9.60 13.13 -5.78
CA PRO A 148 -8.48 14.07 -5.84
C PRO A 148 -7.15 13.47 -5.37
N ASP A 149 -7.18 12.36 -4.62
CA ASP A 149 -5.99 11.69 -4.10
C ASP A 149 -6.21 10.18 -3.92
N THR A 150 -5.15 9.47 -3.51
CA THR A 150 -5.26 8.11 -2.96
C THR A 150 -4.51 8.04 -1.65
N LYS A 151 -5.03 7.26 -0.71
CA LYS A 151 -4.48 7.07 0.64
C LYS A 151 -4.27 5.60 0.93
N ALA A 152 -3.30 5.28 1.79
CA ALA A 152 -3.19 3.94 2.36
C ALA A 152 -4.22 3.78 3.50
N ASP A 153 -5.10 2.78 3.39
CA ASP A 153 -6.17 2.51 4.36
C ASP A 153 -5.80 1.40 5.35
N SER A 154 -5.16 0.34 4.85
CA SER A 154 -4.58 -0.72 5.68
C SER A 154 -3.41 -1.39 4.97
N TRP A 155 -2.58 -2.09 5.73
CA TRP A 155 -1.43 -2.85 5.23
C TRP A 155 -1.06 -3.96 6.20
N SER A 156 -0.25 -4.89 5.72
CA SER A 156 0.39 -5.96 6.48
C SER A 156 1.71 -6.36 5.81
N ASP A 157 2.32 -7.49 6.17
CA ASP A 157 3.70 -7.82 5.81
C ASP A 157 4.01 -7.76 4.29
N TRP A 158 3.06 -8.07 3.41
CA TRP A 158 3.22 -7.90 1.95
C TRP A 158 1.94 -7.53 1.20
N THR A 159 0.92 -7.02 1.90
CA THR A 159 -0.33 -6.51 1.29
C THR A 159 -0.62 -5.08 1.71
N VAL A 160 -1.31 -4.34 0.84
CA VAL A 160 -1.78 -2.98 1.10
C VAL A 160 -3.17 -2.77 0.48
N THR A 161 -3.97 -1.92 1.10
CA THR A 161 -5.28 -1.48 0.61
C THR A 161 -5.26 0.03 0.37
N PRO A 162 -4.99 0.47 -0.87
CA PRO A 162 -5.32 1.81 -1.34
C PRO A 162 -6.80 2.18 -1.16
N TYR A 163 -7.07 3.46 -0.91
CA TYR A 163 -8.40 4.04 -0.77
C TYR A 163 -8.56 5.34 -1.57
N TRP A 164 -9.68 5.44 -2.27
CA TRP A 164 -10.15 6.61 -3.02
C TRP A 164 -11.48 7.09 -2.45
N SER A 165 -11.68 8.41 -2.47
CA SER A 165 -12.93 9.07 -2.12
C SER A 165 -13.06 10.40 -2.83
N ASP A 166 -14.22 10.67 -3.42
CA ASP A 166 -14.56 11.99 -3.99
C ASP A 166 -15.74 12.66 -3.27
N GLY A 167 -16.10 12.15 -2.10
CA GLY A 167 -17.22 12.63 -1.29
C GLY A 167 -18.56 12.00 -1.64
N THR A 168 -18.69 11.40 -2.83
CA THR A 168 -19.89 10.64 -3.23
C THR A 168 -19.60 9.14 -3.28
N ARG A 169 -18.46 8.78 -3.85
CA ARG A 169 -18.02 7.40 -4.10
C ARG A 169 -16.79 7.10 -3.28
N THR A 170 -16.68 5.84 -2.84
CA THR A 170 -15.46 5.34 -2.20
C THR A 170 -15.04 4.02 -2.81
N LEU A 171 -13.73 3.79 -2.91
CA LEU A 171 -13.16 2.55 -3.42
C LEU A 171 -12.00 2.13 -2.52
N ARG A 172 -11.93 0.83 -2.23
CA ARG A 172 -10.79 0.13 -1.64
C ARG A 172 -10.36 -0.98 -2.57
N THR A 173 -9.06 -1.18 -2.75
CA THR A 173 -8.53 -2.32 -3.52
C THR A 173 -7.41 -2.99 -2.74
N THR A 174 -7.57 -4.23 -2.28
CA THR A 174 -6.48 -4.96 -1.63
C THR A 174 -5.62 -5.66 -2.67
N ILE A 175 -4.32 -5.39 -2.60
CA ILE A 175 -3.27 -5.89 -3.50
C ILE A 175 -2.07 -6.37 -2.68
N GLY A 176 -1.21 -7.19 -3.27
CA GLY A 176 -0.01 -7.69 -2.58
C GLY A 176 0.95 -8.45 -3.46
N HIS A 177 2.19 -8.57 -2.99
CA HIS A 177 3.20 -9.39 -3.66
C HIS A 177 2.74 -10.84 -3.82
N GLY A 178 2.85 -11.37 -5.03
CA GLY A 178 2.52 -12.77 -5.31
C GLY A 178 1.02 -13.05 -5.29
N ILE A 179 0.15 -12.03 -5.28
CA ILE A 179 -1.30 -12.21 -5.32
C ILE A 179 -1.79 -11.85 -6.73
N PRO A 180 -2.26 -12.82 -7.54
CA PRO A 180 -2.74 -12.56 -8.90
C PRO A 180 -4.15 -11.97 -8.94
N PHE A 181 -4.63 -11.39 -7.82
CA PHE A 181 -5.94 -10.78 -7.65
C PHE A 181 -5.82 -9.32 -7.21
N VAL A 182 -6.81 -8.53 -7.62
CA VAL A 182 -7.21 -7.28 -7.00
C VAL A 182 -8.59 -7.50 -6.39
N TYR A 183 -8.69 -7.37 -5.06
CA TYR A 183 -9.96 -7.46 -4.35
C TYR A 183 -10.51 -6.07 -4.09
N ALA A 184 -11.63 -5.72 -4.73
CA ALA A 184 -12.18 -4.38 -4.67
C ALA A 184 -13.44 -4.31 -3.81
N GLN A 185 -13.55 -3.26 -3.00
CA GLN A 185 -14.78 -2.89 -2.31
C GLN A 185 -15.14 -1.44 -2.62
N GLY A 186 -16.36 -1.19 -3.06
CA GLY A 186 -16.79 0.12 -3.52
C GLY A 186 -18.20 0.51 -3.11
N SER A 187 -18.45 1.81 -3.00
CA SER A 187 -19.77 2.40 -2.71
C SER A 187 -20.05 3.63 -3.57
N GLY A 188 -21.34 3.94 -3.76
CA GLY A 188 -21.80 5.14 -4.46
C GLY A 188 -21.78 5.04 -6.00
N GLY A 189 -21.45 3.88 -6.56
CA GLY A 189 -21.45 3.64 -8.00
C GLY A 189 -21.24 2.17 -8.35
N ASP A 190 -21.58 1.80 -9.58
CA ASP A 190 -21.38 0.46 -10.13
C ASP A 190 -19.89 0.15 -10.32
N ALA A 191 -19.52 -1.13 -10.34
CA ALA A 191 -18.17 -1.52 -10.73
C ALA A 191 -17.90 -1.11 -12.17
N ARG A 192 -16.73 -0.52 -12.41
CA ARG A 192 -16.30 -0.09 -13.75
C ARG A 192 -14.85 -0.47 -13.96
N ILE A 193 -14.60 -1.24 -15.02
CA ILE A 193 -13.27 -1.54 -15.52
C ILE A 193 -13.09 -0.80 -16.84
N SER A 194 -12.03 0.00 -16.95
CA SER A 194 -11.63 0.63 -18.22
C SER A 194 -10.45 -0.12 -18.81
N ALA A 195 -10.66 -0.80 -19.93
CA ALA A 195 -9.61 -1.51 -20.64
C ALA A 195 -8.79 -0.55 -21.52
N ALA A 196 -7.50 -0.82 -21.69
CA ALA A 196 -6.61 0.00 -22.53
C ALA A 196 -6.93 -0.12 -24.03
N ALA A 197 -7.57 -1.21 -24.44
CA ALA A 197 -8.10 -1.45 -25.78
C ALA A 197 -9.39 -2.29 -25.65
N THR A 198 -10.18 -2.36 -26.73
CA THR A 198 -11.39 -3.19 -26.75
C THR A 198 -11.01 -4.64 -26.46
N PRO A 199 -11.51 -5.23 -25.36
CA PRO A 199 -11.11 -6.57 -24.96
C PRO A 199 -11.78 -7.64 -25.84
N ALA A 200 -11.08 -8.74 -26.06
CA ALA A 200 -11.69 -9.96 -26.60
C ALA A 200 -12.29 -10.78 -25.45
N VAL A 201 -13.59 -11.03 -25.46
CA VAL A 201 -14.27 -11.86 -24.46
C VAL A 201 -14.11 -13.33 -24.84
N PHE A 202 -13.49 -14.13 -23.96
CA PHE A 202 -13.36 -15.58 -24.15
C PHE A 202 -14.33 -16.38 -23.28
N ALA A 203 -14.90 -15.77 -22.25
CA ALA A 203 -15.94 -16.36 -21.42
C ALA A 203 -16.89 -15.28 -20.91
N ASP A 204 -18.18 -15.53 -21.01
CA ASP A 204 -19.23 -14.70 -20.42
C ASP A 204 -20.22 -15.62 -19.71
N GLN A 205 -20.27 -15.52 -18.40
CA GLN A 205 -21.11 -16.34 -17.52
C GLN A 205 -21.92 -15.43 -16.58
N GLY A 206 -22.28 -14.23 -17.04
CA GLY A 206 -22.99 -13.23 -16.26
C GLY A 206 -22.05 -12.53 -15.28
N ASN A 207 -22.12 -12.90 -14.00
CA ASN A 207 -21.28 -12.29 -12.96
C ASN A 207 -19.79 -12.67 -13.05
N VAL A 208 -19.41 -13.55 -13.98
CA VAL A 208 -18.03 -13.95 -14.27
C VAL A 208 -17.73 -13.69 -15.74
N LEU A 209 -16.74 -12.84 -16.02
CA LEU A 209 -16.31 -12.47 -17.36
C LEU A 209 -14.82 -12.76 -17.54
N GLY A 210 -14.46 -13.50 -18.58
CA GLY A 210 -13.09 -13.73 -19.01
C GLY A 210 -12.75 -12.91 -20.24
N ILE A 211 -11.72 -12.06 -20.14
CA ILE A 211 -11.30 -11.15 -21.21
C ILE A 211 -9.82 -11.28 -21.54
N THR A 212 -9.46 -10.94 -22.78
CA THR A 212 -8.08 -10.72 -23.20
C THR A 212 -7.91 -9.28 -23.64
N VAL A 213 -6.93 -8.58 -23.07
CA VAL A 213 -6.55 -7.21 -23.46
C VAL A 213 -5.04 -7.11 -23.47
N ALA A 214 -4.47 -6.43 -24.49
CA ALA A 214 -3.02 -6.29 -24.66
C ALA A 214 -2.22 -7.61 -24.63
N GLY A 215 -2.85 -8.73 -25.01
CA GLY A 215 -2.22 -10.06 -24.97
C GLY A 215 -2.23 -10.74 -23.59
N HIS A 216 -2.84 -10.13 -22.58
CA HIS A 216 -2.97 -10.67 -21.23
C HIS A 216 -4.42 -11.08 -20.94
N HIS A 217 -4.59 -12.19 -20.21
CA HIS A 217 -5.89 -12.74 -19.87
C HIS A 217 -6.30 -12.29 -18.46
N TYR A 218 -7.53 -11.82 -18.32
CA TYR A 218 -8.11 -11.41 -17.04
C TYR A 218 -9.46 -12.07 -16.81
N ALA A 219 -9.78 -12.32 -15.54
CA ALA A 219 -11.11 -12.69 -15.10
C ALA A 219 -11.67 -11.59 -14.19
N LEU A 220 -12.91 -11.19 -14.44
CA LEU A 220 -13.65 -10.20 -13.69
C LEU A 220 -14.81 -10.91 -12.98
N PHE A 221 -14.94 -10.68 -11.69
CA PHE A 221 -15.94 -11.34 -10.85
C PHE A 221 -16.77 -10.28 -10.14
N ALA A 222 -18.04 -10.18 -10.50
CA ALA A 222 -19.04 -9.38 -9.81
C ALA A 222 -19.85 -10.30 -8.88
N PRO A 223 -20.60 -9.74 -7.92
CA PRO A 223 -21.38 -10.55 -7.01
C PRO A 223 -22.41 -11.45 -7.74
N THR A 224 -22.72 -12.63 -7.20
CA THR A 224 -23.74 -13.53 -7.77
C THR A 224 -25.08 -12.81 -7.95
N GLY A 225 -25.61 -12.83 -9.18
CA GLY A 225 -26.81 -12.12 -9.59
C GLY A 225 -26.56 -10.79 -10.30
N ALA A 226 -25.32 -10.29 -10.29
CA ALA A 226 -24.88 -9.21 -11.18
C ALA A 226 -24.55 -9.75 -12.58
N ASP A 227 -24.37 -8.84 -13.52
CA ASP A 227 -23.98 -9.14 -14.90
C ASP A 227 -22.96 -8.12 -15.39
N TRP A 228 -21.94 -8.57 -16.11
CA TRP A 228 -20.92 -7.71 -16.71
C TRP A 228 -21.34 -7.29 -18.11
N ASN A 229 -21.51 -5.99 -18.33
CA ASN A 229 -21.76 -5.43 -19.65
C ASN A 229 -20.46 -4.86 -20.25
N VAL A 230 -20.14 -5.25 -21.49
CA VAL A 230 -18.99 -4.75 -22.25
C VAL A 230 -19.47 -3.77 -23.32
N SER A 231 -18.95 -2.53 -23.28
CA SER A 231 -19.24 -1.48 -24.26
C SER A 231 -17.95 -0.77 -24.67
N GLY A 232 -17.41 -1.15 -25.83
CA GLY A 232 -16.10 -0.70 -26.28
C GLY A 232 -15.00 -1.10 -25.30
N THR A 233 -14.29 -0.11 -24.75
CA THR A 233 -13.26 -0.32 -23.71
C THR A 233 -13.81 -0.28 -22.28
N THR A 234 -15.10 0.00 -22.12
CA THR A 234 -15.76 0.06 -20.81
C THR A 234 -16.40 -1.28 -20.49
N ILE A 235 -16.14 -1.79 -19.29
CA ILE A 235 -16.82 -2.96 -18.73
C ILE A 235 -17.45 -2.54 -17.42
N SER A 236 -18.72 -2.84 -17.19
CA SER A 236 -19.44 -2.40 -15.98
C SER A 236 -20.38 -3.47 -15.45
N ALA A 237 -20.53 -3.54 -14.13
CA ALA A 237 -21.50 -4.39 -13.48
C ALA A 237 -22.18 -3.66 -12.31
N ALA A 238 -23.51 -3.71 -12.28
CA ALA A 238 -24.28 -3.24 -11.14
C ALA A 238 -24.05 -4.18 -9.95
N LEU A 239 -23.62 -3.63 -8.81
CA LEU A 239 -23.26 -4.44 -7.64
C LEU A 239 -24.48 -4.94 -6.85
N GLY A 240 -25.71 -4.56 -7.23
CA GLY A 240 -26.94 -5.13 -6.68
C GLY A 240 -27.11 -4.95 -5.17
N GLY A 241 -26.69 -3.80 -4.64
CA GLY A 241 -26.71 -3.51 -3.19
C GLY A 241 -25.57 -4.14 -2.40
N ARG A 242 -24.71 -4.95 -3.04
CA ARG A 242 -23.42 -5.37 -2.50
C ARG A 242 -22.36 -4.33 -2.84
N ASN A 243 -21.16 -4.53 -2.30
CA ASN A 243 -20.09 -3.54 -2.36
C ASN A 243 -18.74 -4.15 -2.74
N TYR A 244 -18.70 -5.29 -3.41
CA TYR A 244 -17.46 -6.01 -3.69
C TYR A 244 -17.41 -6.57 -5.12
N PHE A 245 -16.21 -6.68 -5.66
CA PHE A 245 -15.90 -7.36 -6.91
C PHE A 245 -14.40 -7.67 -6.94
N SER A 246 -13.94 -8.55 -7.82
CA SER A 246 -12.52 -8.83 -7.97
C SER A 246 -12.10 -8.96 -9.42
N VAL A 247 -10.82 -8.71 -9.66
CA VAL A 247 -10.18 -8.90 -10.96
C VAL A 247 -8.95 -9.76 -10.74
N ALA A 248 -8.74 -10.75 -11.59
CA ALA A 248 -7.53 -11.56 -11.57
C ALA A 248 -6.84 -11.53 -12.93
N VAL A 249 -5.51 -11.54 -12.93
CA VAL A 249 -4.77 -11.96 -14.11
C VAL A 249 -4.76 -13.49 -14.15
N LEU A 250 -4.92 -14.07 -15.34
CA LEU A 250 -4.87 -15.50 -15.55
C LEU A 250 -3.58 -15.87 -16.31
N PRO A 251 -2.96 -17.04 -16.02
CA PRO A 251 -1.83 -17.54 -16.79
C PRO A 251 -2.27 -18.02 -18.19
N SER A 252 -3.54 -18.40 -18.35
CA SER A 252 -4.20 -18.78 -19.60
C SER A 252 -5.73 -18.76 -19.41
N PRO A 253 -6.54 -18.75 -20.49
CA PRO A 253 -8.01 -18.77 -20.39
C PRO A 253 -8.57 -19.97 -19.60
N GLU A 254 -7.92 -21.13 -19.68
CA GLU A 254 -8.35 -22.38 -19.04
C GLU A 254 -8.29 -22.29 -17.50
N ALA A 255 -7.52 -21.36 -16.95
CA ALA A 255 -7.40 -21.15 -15.51
C ALA A 255 -8.64 -20.51 -14.87
N LEU A 256 -9.61 -20.03 -15.68
CA LEU A 256 -10.79 -19.30 -15.20
C LEU A 256 -11.53 -20.04 -14.07
N ALA A 257 -11.74 -21.35 -14.21
CA ALA A 257 -12.47 -22.14 -13.21
C ALA A 257 -11.70 -22.21 -11.87
N THR A 258 -10.38 -22.38 -11.91
CA THR A 258 -9.54 -22.38 -10.70
C THR A 258 -9.58 -21.02 -10.01
N TYR A 259 -9.49 -19.93 -10.77
CA TYR A 259 -9.49 -18.58 -10.20
C TYR A 259 -10.87 -18.19 -9.66
N ARG A 260 -11.96 -18.63 -10.30
CA ARG A 260 -13.33 -18.42 -9.82
C ARG A 260 -13.55 -18.93 -8.39
N LYS A 261 -12.91 -20.03 -7.99
CA LYS A 261 -13.00 -20.60 -6.63
C LYS A 261 -12.61 -19.57 -5.55
N TYR A 262 -11.64 -18.71 -5.84
CA TYR A 262 -11.08 -17.75 -4.88
C TYR A 262 -11.46 -16.30 -5.18
N ALA A 263 -12.35 -16.07 -6.16
CA ALA A 263 -12.79 -14.75 -6.58
C ALA A 263 -13.41 -13.92 -5.44
N PHE A 264 -14.08 -14.58 -4.49
CA PHE A 264 -14.72 -13.94 -3.35
C PHE A 264 -14.04 -14.24 -2.01
N SER A 265 -12.88 -14.88 -1.99
CA SER A 265 -12.08 -15.08 -0.78
C SER A 265 -11.09 -13.92 -0.63
N PHE A 266 -11.59 -12.79 -0.13
CA PHE A 266 -10.86 -11.52 -0.12
C PHE A 266 -9.70 -11.58 0.86
N VAL A 267 -8.49 -11.32 0.39
CA VAL A 267 -7.33 -11.16 1.28
C VAL A 267 -7.51 -9.90 2.11
N THR A 268 -7.42 -10.03 3.43
CA THR A 268 -7.56 -8.94 4.40
C THR A 268 -6.28 -8.71 5.22
N GLY A 269 -5.30 -9.59 5.10
CA GLY A 269 -4.01 -9.45 5.76
C GLY A 269 -3.01 -10.52 5.36
N SER A 270 -1.77 -10.30 5.73
CA SER A 270 -0.64 -11.17 5.49
C SER A 270 0.33 -11.15 6.67
N ARG A 271 0.95 -12.28 6.97
CA ARG A 271 1.92 -12.42 8.06
C ARG A 271 2.97 -13.46 7.75
N VAL A 272 4.24 -13.10 7.93
CA VAL A 272 5.36 -14.03 7.90
C VAL A 272 5.83 -14.30 9.32
N ASP A 273 5.78 -15.56 9.71
CA ASP A 273 6.42 -16.07 10.90
C ASP A 273 7.69 -16.78 10.52
N TRP A 274 8.75 -16.63 11.31
CA TRP A 274 9.97 -17.38 11.08
C TRP A 274 10.61 -17.83 12.37
N SER A 275 11.36 -18.93 12.28
CA SER A 275 12.21 -19.43 13.35
C SER A 275 13.57 -19.85 12.79
N ALA A 276 14.62 -19.65 13.58
CA ALA A 276 15.98 -20.07 13.26
C ALA A 276 16.45 -21.09 14.29
N ALA A 277 16.71 -22.33 13.87
CA ALA A 277 17.21 -23.39 14.73
C ALA A 277 18.12 -24.33 13.93
N GLY A 278 19.23 -24.75 14.55
CA GLY A 278 20.16 -25.71 13.91
C GLY A 278 20.71 -25.27 12.55
N GLY A 279 20.98 -23.97 12.38
CA GLY A 279 21.48 -23.42 11.10
C GLY A 279 20.44 -23.42 9.97
N THR A 280 19.15 -23.53 10.31
CA THR A 280 18.05 -23.52 9.36
C THR A 280 17.06 -22.44 9.74
N VAL A 281 16.64 -21.63 8.77
CA VAL A 281 15.50 -20.72 8.89
C VAL A 281 14.30 -21.35 8.21
N ARG A 282 13.22 -21.47 8.97
CA ARG A 282 11.90 -21.84 8.45
C ARG A 282 11.02 -20.60 8.52
N ALA A 283 10.44 -20.20 7.39
CA ALA A 283 9.51 -19.08 7.30
C ALA A 283 8.17 -19.53 6.74
N THR A 284 7.08 -19.25 7.47
CA THR A 284 5.71 -19.55 7.10
C THR A 284 5.00 -18.25 6.71
N TYR A 285 4.55 -18.18 5.47
CA TYR A 285 3.80 -17.05 4.91
C TYR A 285 2.32 -17.39 4.95
N THR A 286 1.53 -16.61 5.69
CA THR A 286 0.08 -16.82 5.83
C THR A 286 -0.68 -15.60 5.34
N LEU A 287 -1.70 -15.83 4.51
CA LEU A 287 -2.72 -14.85 4.14
C LEU A 287 -3.98 -15.08 4.97
N THR A 288 -4.54 -14.00 5.52
CA THR A 288 -5.87 -13.99 6.09
C THR A 288 -6.88 -13.65 5.00
N THR A 289 -7.94 -14.45 4.88
CA THR A 289 -8.98 -14.27 3.87
C THR A 289 -10.38 -14.26 4.48
N GLU A 290 -11.25 -13.41 3.96
CA GLU A 290 -12.66 -13.31 4.33
C GLU A 290 -13.56 -13.63 3.11
N PRO A 291 -14.53 -14.55 3.23
CA PRO A 291 -15.46 -14.83 2.15
C PRO A 291 -16.44 -13.65 2.01
N LYS A 292 -16.58 -13.13 0.80
CA LYS A 292 -17.71 -12.24 0.45
C LYS A 292 -18.91 -13.03 -0.06
N GLU A 293 -18.67 -14.23 -0.60
CA GLU A 293 -19.66 -15.23 -0.97
C GLU A 293 -19.11 -16.64 -0.69
N GLY A 294 -20.02 -17.59 -0.53
CA GLY A 294 -19.66 -18.99 -0.28
C GLY A 294 -18.85 -19.19 1.01
N THR A 295 -18.05 -20.24 1.03
CA THR A 295 -17.30 -20.67 2.22
C THR A 295 -15.80 -20.77 2.00
N GLU A 296 -15.31 -20.50 0.78
CA GLU A 296 -13.91 -20.71 0.44
C GLU A 296 -12.96 -19.81 1.25
N ARG A 297 -11.80 -20.38 1.60
CA ARG A 297 -10.72 -19.73 2.34
C ARG A 297 -9.39 -19.95 1.62
N GLY A 298 -8.50 -18.97 1.70
CA GLY A 298 -7.24 -18.96 0.98
C GLY A 298 -7.35 -18.30 -0.39
N THR A 299 -6.30 -18.40 -1.18
CA THR A 299 -6.24 -17.80 -2.52
C THR A 299 -5.19 -18.50 -3.37
N LEU A 300 -4.94 -18.00 -4.58
CA LEU A 300 -3.79 -18.37 -5.39
C LEU A 300 -2.61 -17.49 -4.98
N GLN A 301 -1.44 -18.10 -4.77
CA GLN A 301 -0.20 -17.41 -4.45
C GLN A 301 0.85 -17.73 -5.50
N ALA A 302 1.35 -16.71 -6.19
CA ALA A 302 2.47 -16.79 -7.12
C ALA A 302 3.78 -16.60 -6.33
N LEU A 303 4.53 -17.67 -6.16
CA LEU A 303 5.80 -17.68 -5.45
C LEU A 303 6.92 -17.23 -6.37
N TYR A 304 7.80 -16.37 -5.86
CA TYR A 304 9.06 -16.03 -6.51
C TYR A 304 10.03 -17.22 -6.49
N ARG A 305 11.08 -17.17 -7.34
CA ARG A 305 12.09 -18.23 -7.44
C ARG A 305 12.71 -18.64 -6.11
N HIS A 306 13.08 -17.68 -5.28
CA HIS A 306 13.64 -17.96 -3.96
C HIS A 306 12.62 -18.63 -3.01
N GLN A 307 11.32 -18.54 -3.27
CA GLN A 307 10.29 -19.21 -2.46
C GLN A 307 10.03 -20.62 -2.98
N TRP A 308 9.77 -20.77 -4.29
CA TRP A 308 9.41 -22.09 -4.83
C TRP A 308 10.58 -23.07 -4.89
N LEU A 309 11.84 -22.60 -4.84
CA LEU A 309 13.01 -23.48 -4.67
C LEU A 309 13.12 -24.06 -3.25
N HIS A 310 12.47 -23.44 -2.27
CA HIS A 310 12.67 -23.71 -0.85
C HIS A 310 11.37 -24.14 -0.14
N THR A 311 10.28 -24.33 -0.88
CA THR A 311 9.03 -24.87 -0.37
C THR A 311 8.88 -26.34 -0.76
N ALA A 312 8.26 -27.11 0.13
CA ALA A 312 7.77 -28.45 -0.17
C ALA A 312 6.25 -28.46 -0.40
N ASP A 313 5.59 -27.29 -0.25
CA ASP A 313 4.15 -27.17 -0.47
C ASP A 313 3.81 -27.42 -1.95
N PRO A 314 2.67 -28.09 -2.25
CA PRO A 314 2.27 -28.38 -3.62
C PRO A 314 2.11 -27.12 -4.47
N LEU A 315 2.66 -27.18 -5.69
CA LEU A 315 2.52 -26.15 -6.73
C LEU A 315 1.58 -26.66 -7.82
N THR A 316 0.84 -25.76 -8.44
CA THR A 316 0.05 -26.07 -9.64
C THR A 316 0.96 -26.06 -10.89
N SER A 317 0.38 -26.37 -12.06
CA SER A 317 1.07 -26.19 -13.35
C SER A 317 1.15 -24.73 -13.81
N TYR A 318 0.44 -23.82 -13.15
CA TYR A 318 0.39 -22.42 -13.56
C TYR A 318 1.68 -21.67 -13.20
N THR A 319 2.11 -20.80 -14.12
CA THR A 319 3.29 -19.96 -13.94
C THR A 319 3.04 -18.56 -14.48
N TYR A 320 3.82 -17.60 -14.00
CA TYR A 320 3.87 -16.24 -14.51
C TYR A 320 5.30 -15.84 -14.84
N VAL A 321 5.45 -15.02 -15.88
CA VAL A 321 6.70 -14.30 -16.14
C VAL A 321 6.78 -13.09 -15.20
N SER A 322 7.99 -12.76 -14.76
CA SER A 322 8.26 -11.54 -13.99
C SER A 322 9.71 -11.07 -14.24
N PRO A 323 10.06 -9.81 -13.94
CA PRO A 323 11.46 -9.36 -13.94
C PRO A 323 12.36 -10.15 -12.99
N ARG A 324 11.79 -10.91 -12.04
CA ARG A 324 12.51 -11.78 -11.09
C ARG A 324 12.54 -13.25 -11.54
N GLY A 325 12.24 -13.51 -12.81
CA GLY A 325 12.11 -14.84 -13.41
C GLY A 325 10.74 -15.47 -13.20
N THR A 326 10.61 -16.75 -13.55
CA THR A 326 9.35 -17.49 -13.46
C THR A 326 8.85 -17.55 -12.01
N MET A 327 7.60 -17.12 -11.82
CA MET A 327 6.84 -17.35 -10.60
C MET A 327 5.99 -18.61 -10.76
N LYS A 328 5.92 -19.44 -9.72
CA LYS A 328 5.09 -20.66 -9.71
C LYS A 328 3.90 -20.48 -8.79
N VAL A 329 2.74 -20.96 -9.20
CA VAL A 329 1.50 -20.74 -8.44
C VAL A 329 1.19 -21.92 -7.53
N ARG A 330 0.58 -21.64 -6.39
CA ARG A 330 -0.05 -22.63 -5.52
C ARG A 330 -1.41 -22.17 -5.03
N GLU A 331 -2.21 -23.12 -4.57
CA GLU A 331 -3.48 -22.86 -3.87
C GLU A 331 -3.30 -22.96 -2.36
N GLY A 332 -3.97 -22.07 -1.62
CA GLY A 332 -4.12 -22.15 -0.16
C GLY A 332 -3.85 -20.83 0.55
N ALA A 333 -4.07 -20.82 1.86
CA ALA A 333 -3.86 -19.63 2.68
C ALA A 333 -2.39 -19.45 3.12
N ALA A 334 -1.62 -20.53 3.27
CA ALA A 334 -0.26 -20.45 3.79
C ALA A 334 0.70 -21.42 3.10
N PHE A 335 1.97 -21.04 2.98
CA PHE A 335 3.07 -21.91 2.55
C PHE A 335 4.32 -21.66 3.41
N THR A 336 5.23 -22.61 3.39
CA THR A 336 6.47 -22.57 4.16
C THR A 336 7.68 -22.65 3.24
N THR A 337 8.72 -21.90 3.59
CA THR A 337 10.07 -22.06 3.02
C THR A 337 11.05 -22.54 4.07
N THR A 338 12.06 -23.30 3.66
CA THR A 338 13.14 -23.76 4.54
C THR A 338 14.48 -23.52 3.85
N GLN A 339 15.35 -22.75 4.50
CA GLN A 339 16.66 -22.38 3.97
C GLN A 339 17.74 -22.59 5.03
N LYS A 340 18.95 -22.96 4.60
CA LYS A 340 20.11 -23.03 5.49
C LYS A 340 20.69 -21.62 5.67
N THR A 341 21.07 -21.26 6.89
CA THR A 341 21.77 -20.01 7.18
C THR A 341 23.27 -20.24 7.16
N ALA A 342 24.00 -19.37 6.47
CA ALA A 342 25.44 -19.30 6.61
C ALA A 342 25.78 -18.56 7.94
N PRO A 343 26.66 -19.11 8.78
CA PRO A 343 27.14 -18.39 9.96
C PRO A 343 27.95 -17.16 9.54
N VAL A 344 27.86 -16.10 10.34
CA VAL A 344 28.72 -14.91 10.21
C VAL A 344 29.82 -14.99 11.26
N LEU A 345 31.03 -14.57 10.87
CA LEU A 345 32.16 -14.43 11.79
C LEU A 345 32.31 -12.97 12.20
N PRO A 346 32.66 -12.69 13.46
CA PRO A 346 32.89 -11.32 13.93
C PRO A 346 34.18 -10.70 13.36
N ALA A 347 35.09 -11.52 12.81
CA ALA A 347 36.35 -11.12 12.17
C ALA A 347 36.83 -12.22 11.22
#